data_AF-A0A6B3HD83-F1
#
_entry.id   AF-A0A6B3HD83-F1
#
_cell.length_a   1.000
_cell.length_b   1.000
_cell.length_c   1.000
_cell.angle_alpha   90.00
_cell.angle_beta   90.00
_cell.angle_gamma   90.00
#
_symmetry.space_group_name_H-M   'P 1'
#
loop_
_entity.id
_entity.type
_entity.pdbx_description
1 polymer ?
#
loop_
_entity_poly.entity_id
_entity_poly.type
_entity_poly.pdbx_seq_one_letter_code
_entity_poly.pdbx_strand_id
1 'polypeptide(L)'
;MIDHAHDLGAVREATDRLLGEAGKWDNAALAEPSRLPGWSRGHVLAHLSRNADALGNVLRGLPMYASSETRDADIATGAPRPLAEQLADFEESAGRFDAVAAEPAD
;
A
#
# COMPACT_ATOMS: atom_id res chain seq x y z
N MET A 1 -5.83 -6.07 25.66
CA MET A 1 -4.44 -6.44 25.31
C MET A 1 -4.39 -6.39 23.80
N ILE A 2 -3.40 -5.70 23.21
CA ILE A 2 -3.24 -5.69 21.75
C ILE A 2 -2.75 -7.08 21.36
N ASP A 3 -3.53 -7.79 20.55
CA ASP A 3 -3.12 -9.07 19.97
C ASP A 3 -2.51 -8.78 18.59
N HIS A 4 -1.21 -8.46 18.61
CA HIS A 4 -0.47 -8.05 17.42
C HIS A 4 -0.52 -9.11 16.30
N ALA A 5 -0.48 -10.39 16.66
CA ALA A 5 -0.52 -11.47 15.67
C ALA A 5 -1.90 -11.54 14.99
N HIS A 6 -2.96 -11.36 15.76
CA HIS A 6 -4.32 -11.26 15.21
C HIS A 6 -4.49 -10.03 14.31
N ASP A 7 -4.03 -8.86 14.76
CA ASP A 7 -4.12 -7.61 14.00
C ASP A 7 -3.35 -7.68 12.68
N LEU A 8 -2.14 -8.25 12.68
CA LEU A 8 -1.35 -8.46 11.47
C LEU A 8 -2.03 -9.46 10.52
N GLY A 9 -2.65 -10.52 11.05
CA GLY A 9 -3.50 -11.43 10.27
C GLY A 9 -4.63 -10.71 9.56
N ALA A 10 -5.34 -9.80 10.24
CA ALA A 10 -6.42 -9.01 9.65
C ALA A 10 -5.92 -8.08 8.52
N VAL A 11 -4.72 -7.51 8.65
CA VAL A 11 -4.10 -6.69 7.58
C VAL A 11 -3.79 -7.55 6.35
N ARG A 12 -3.23 -8.75 6.52
CA ARG A 12 -2.97 -9.68 5.40
C ARG A 12 -4.26 -10.03 4.66
N GLU A 13 -5.29 -10.44 5.38
CA GLU A 13 -6.59 -10.79 4.79
C GLU A 13 -7.23 -9.61 4.02
N ALA A 14 -7.10 -8.38 4.55
CA ALA A 14 -7.60 -7.20 3.87
C ALA A 14 -6.80 -6.89 2.58
N THR A 15 -5.48 -7.06 2.61
CA THR A 15 -4.58 -6.90 1.46
C THR A 15 -4.91 -7.92 0.37
N ASP A 16 -5.03 -9.20 0.71
CA ASP A 16 -5.35 -10.27 -0.23
C ASP A 16 -6.70 -10.04 -0.91
N ARG A 17 -7.71 -9.64 -0.13
CA ARG A 17 -9.03 -9.28 -0.67
C ARG A 17 -8.93 -8.11 -1.65
N LEU A 18 -8.14 -7.09 -1.34
CA LEU A 18 -7.95 -5.95 -2.22
C LEU A 18 -7.21 -6.34 -3.51
N LEU A 19 -6.13 -7.11 -3.41
CA LEU A 19 -5.40 -7.65 -4.58
C LEU A 19 -6.32 -8.48 -5.47
N GLY A 20 -7.14 -9.35 -4.88
CA GLY A 20 -8.10 -10.18 -5.61
C GLY A 20 -9.17 -9.37 -6.36
N GLU A 21 -9.69 -8.29 -5.77
CA GLU A 21 -10.66 -7.42 -6.46
C GLU A 21 -10.00 -6.50 -7.50
N ALA A 22 -8.86 -5.89 -7.17
CA ALA A 22 -8.14 -5.02 -8.08
C ALA A 22 -7.55 -5.78 -9.28
N GLY A 23 -7.19 -7.05 -9.11
CA GLY A 23 -6.74 -7.94 -10.18
C GLY A 23 -7.78 -8.23 -11.26
N LYS A 24 -9.07 -7.90 -11.01
CA LYS A 24 -10.14 -8.02 -12.01
C LYS A 24 -10.27 -6.78 -12.90
N TRP A 25 -9.56 -5.70 -12.60
CA TRP A 25 -9.60 -4.46 -13.36
C TRP A 25 -8.73 -4.56 -14.63
N ASP A 26 -8.90 -3.58 -15.51
CA ASP A 26 -7.94 -3.26 -16.55
C ASP A 26 -7.35 -1.85 -16.31
N ASN A 27 -6.46 -1.41 -17.19
CA ASN A 27 -5.83 -0.08 -17.09
C ASN A 27 -6.86 1.07 -17.21
N ALA A 28 -7.97 0.87 -17.92
CA ALA A 28 -9.00 1.89 -18.06
C ALA A 28 -9.78 2.05 -16.75
N ALA A 29 -10.22 0.94 -16.14
CA ALA A 29 -10.86 0.93 -14.84
C ALA A 29 -9.93 1.47 -13.72
N LEU A 30 -8.62 1.23 -13.81
CA LEU A 30 -7.63 1.78 -12.88
C LEU A 30 -7.56 3.32 -12.94
N ALA A 31 -7.70 3.88 -14.14
CA ALA A 31 -7.67 5.33 -14.38
C ALA A 31 -8.96 6.05 -13.97
N GLU A 32 -10.07 5.32 -13.75
CA GLU A 32 -11.33 5.91 -13.32
C GLU A 32 -11.24 6.58 -11.94
N PRO A 33 -12.09 7.59 -11.68
CA PRO A 33 -12.20 8.21 -10.36
C PRO A 33 -12.49 7.18 -9.26
N SER A 34 -11.79 7.34 -8.14
CA SER A 34 -12.14 6.70 -6.87
C SER A 34 -13.26 7.47 -6.17
N ARG A 35 -13.63 7.02 -4.95
CA ARG A 35 -14.54 7.77 -4.07
C ARG A 35 -13.87 8.95 -3.37
N LEU A 36 -12.55 9.06 -3.46
CA LEU A 36 -11.79 10.19 -2.92
C LEU A 36 -11.71 11.30 -3.98
N PRO A 37 -12.11 12.55 -3.67
CA PRO A 37 -12.05 13.65 -4.63
C PRO A 37 -10.65 13.84 -5.21
N GLY A 38 -10.56 13.91 -6.54
CA GLY A 38 -9.31 14.15 -7.26
C GLY A 38 -8.39 12.92 -7.40
N TRP A 39 -8.75 11.76 -6.86
CA TRP A 39 -7.93 10.55 -6.91
C TRP A 39 -8.55 9.51 -7.83
N SER A 40 -7.77 8.96 -8.76
CA SER A 40 -8.13 7.73 -9.47
C SER A 40 -7.96 6.50 -8.57
N ARG A 41 -8.46 5.33 -9.00
CA ARG A 41 -8.18 4.06 -8.31
C ARG A 41 -6.67 3.77 -8.28
N GLY A 42 -5.93 4.15 -9.33
CA GLY A 42 -4.47 4.07 -9.36
C GLY A 42 -3.79 4.93 -8.28
N HIS A 43 -4.32 6.11 -7.96
CA HIS A 43 -3.79 6.90 -6.83
C HIS A 43 -3.96 6.16 -5.50
N VAL A 44 -5.09 5.45 -5.32
CA VAL A 44 -5.34 4.67 -4.10
C VAL A 44 -4.36 3.52 -3.97
N LEU A 45 -4.15 2.73 -5.02
CA LEU A 45 -3.17 1.62 -4.99
C LEU A 45 -1.75 2.15 -4.75
N ALA A 46 -1.31 3.16 -5.51
CA ALA A 46 0.00 3.78 -5.31
C ALA A 46 0.18 4.29 -3.88
N HIS A 47 -0.84 4.92 -3.28
CA HIS A 47 -0.80 5.36 -1.90
C HIS A 47 -0.65 4.21 -0.91
N LEU A 48 -1.40 3.12 -1.08
CA LEU A 48 -1.32 1.97 -0.18
C LEU A 48 0.07 1.33 -0.23
N SER A 49 0.67 1.19 -1.42
CA SER A 49 2.03 0.66 -1.55
C SER A 49 3.06 1.56 -0.84
N ARG A 50 3.00 2.88 -1.06
CA ARG A 50 3.88 3.83 -0.36
C ARG A 50 3.63 3.84 1.15
N ASN A 51 2.38 3.62 1.58
CA ASN A 51 2.04 3.56 3.00
C ASN A 51 2.61 2.31 3.68
N ALA A 52 2.58 1.15 3.03
CA ALA A 52 3.16 -0.08 3.54
C ALA A 52 4.68 0.07 3.77
N ASP A 53 5.42 0.57 2.77
CA ASP A 53 6.85 0.87 2.91
C ASP A 53 7.12 1.87 4.06
N ALA A 54 6.28 2.90 4.16
CA ALA A 54 6.39 3.94 5.17
C ALA A 54 6.10 3.45 6.60
N LEU A 55 5.13 2.56 6.79
CA LEU A 55 4.87 1.92 8.08
C LEU A 55 6.03 0.99 8.49
N GLY A 56 6.63 0.29 7.53
CA GLY A 56 7.86 -0.47 7.78
C GLY A 56 9.01 0.41 8.27
N ASN A 57 9.12 1.66 7.79
CA ASN A 57 10.09 2.62 8.32
C ASN A 57 9.80 2.99 9.78
N VAL A 58 8.55 3.24 10.12
CA VAL A 58 8.14 3.56 11.50
C VAL A 58 8.50 2.43 12.47
N LEU A 59 8.23 1.18 12.09
CA LEU A 59 8.58 0.01 12.91
C LEU A 59 10.09 -0.12 13.14
N ARG A 60 10.91 0.36 12.19
CA ARG A 60 12.38 0.43 12.32
C ARG A 60 12.89 1.69 13.01
N GLY A 61 12.01 2.54 13.55
CA GLY A 61 12.38 3.79 14.21
C GLY A 61 12.84 4.91 13.25
N LEU A 62 12.46 4.83 11.98
CA LEU A 62 12.78 5.82 10.95
C LEU A 62 11.58 6.75 10.67
N PRO A 63 11.80 7.94 10.08
CA PRO A 63 10.69 8.76 9.59
C PRO A 63 9.80 7.99 8.61
N MET A 64 8.48 8.15 8.75
CA MET A 64 7.49 7.47 7.90
C MET A 64 7.70 7.83 6.41
N TYR A 65 7.85 9.11 6.12
CA TYR A 65 8.23 9.64 4.81
C TYR A 65 9.39 10.63 4.98
N ALA A 66 10.15 10.86 3.90
CA ALA A 66 11.18 11.89 3.89
C ALA A 66 10.56 13.31 4.05
N SER A 67 9.44 13.55 3.36
CA SER A 67 8.58 14.73 3.54
C SER A 67 7.18 14.46 2.96
N SER A 68 6.23 15.37 3.21
CA SER A 68 4.91 15.38 2.56
C SER A 68 5.01 15.45 1.05
N GLU A 69 5.91 16.29 0.54
CA GLU A 69 6.09 16.52 -0.90
C GLU A 69 6.65 15.28 -1.59
N THR A 70 7.59 14.56 -0.95
CA THR A 70 8.08 13.27 -1.45
C THR A 70 6.95 12.25 -1.54
N ARG A 71 6.17 12.11 -0.46
CA ARG A 71 5.01 11.20 -0.45
C ARG A 71 4.04 11.51 -1.60
N ASP A 72 3.68 12.78 -1.77
CA ASP A 72 2.70 13.19 -2.76
C ASP A 72 3.24 13.01 -4.20
N ALA A 73 4.52 13.30 -4.43
CA ALA A 73 5.18 13.08 -5.71
C ALA A 73 5.28 11.58 -6.08
N ASP A 74 5.59 10.73 -5.10
CA ASP A 74 5.66 9.28 -5.31
C ASP A 74 4.28 8.70 -5.66
N ILE A 75 3.22 9.16 -5.00
CA ILE A 75 1.83 8.77 -5.31
C ILE A 75 1.46 9.23 -6.72
N ALA A 76 1.72 10.50 -7.06
CA ALA A 76 1.39 11.05 -8.38
C ALA A 76 2.16 10.34 -9.51
N THR A 77 3.40 9.95 -9.27
CA THR A 77 4.24 9.21 -10.23
C THR A 77 3.81 7.75 -10.35
N GLY A 78 3.34 7.13 -9.27
CA GLY A 78 2.87 5.75 -9.24
C GLY A 78 1.49 5.58 -9.87
N ALA A 79 0.58 6.53 -9.63
CA ALA A 79 -0.82 6.45 -10.02
C ALA A 79 -1.11 6.13 -11.51
N PRO A 80 -0.33 6.62 -12.51
CA PRO A 80 -0.57 6.31 -13.91
C PRO A 80 0.12 5.03 -14.42
N ARG A 81 0.88 4.31 -13.58
CA ARG A 81 1.54 3.06 -14.01
C ARG A 81 0.51 2.00 -14.41
N PRO A 82 0.85 1.06 -15.32
CA PRO A 82 -0.02 -0.06 -15.66
C PRO A 82 -0.47 -0.86 -14.44
N LEU A 83 -1.68 -1.43 -14.49
CA LEU A 83 -2.28 -2.20 -13.40
C LEU A 83 -1.35 -3.32 -12.92
N ALA A 84 -0.74 -4.07 -13.85
CA ALA A 84 0.17 -5.15 -13.51
C ALA A 84 1.36 -4.66 -12.66
N GLU A 85 1.90 -3.49 -12.96
CA GLU A 85 2.99 -2.90 -12.18
C GLU A 85 2.52 -2.42 -10.80
N GLN A 86 1.32 -1.84 -10.71
CA GLN A 86 0.78 -1.39 -9.42
C GLN A 86 0.40 -2.55 -8.50
N LEU A 87 -0.14 -3.65 -9.05
CA LEU A 87 -0.44 -4.86 -8.27
C LEU A 87 0.84 -5.52 -7.76
N ALA A 88 1.86 -5.63 -8.62
CA ALA A 88 3.16 -6.15 -8.20
C ALA A 88 3.79 -5.28 -7.10
N ASP A 89 3.81 -3.95 -7.26
CA ASP A 89 4.33 -3.06 -6.22
C ASP A 89 3.53 -3.15 -4.91
N PHE A 90 2.21 -3.31 -5.00
CA PHE A 90 1.36 -3.46 -3.81
C PHE A 90 1.63 -4.79 -3.08
N GLU A 91 1.75 -5.90 -3.81
CA GLU A 91 2.11 -7.21 -3.25
C GLU A 91 3.50 -7.16 -2.59
N GLU A 92 4.50 -6.62 -3.28
CA GLU A 92 5.86 -6.52 -2.77
C GLU A 92 5.96 -5.62 -1.54
N SER A 93 5.34 -4.43 -1.57
CA SER A 93 5.37 -3.51 -0.43
C SER A 93 4.61 -4.04 0.77
N ALA A 94 3.48 -4.74 0.56
CA ALA A 94 2.77 -5.44 1.63
C ALA A 94 3.63 -6.57 2.23
N GLY A 95 4.31 -7.37 1.40
CA GLY A 95 5.24 -8.40 1.87
C GLY A 95 6.41 -7.84 2.67
N ARG A 96 6.99 -6.71 2.23
CA ARG A 96 8.04 -6.00 2.99
C ARG A 96 7.53 -5.48 4.34
N PHE A 97 6.33 -4.91 4.38
CA PHE A 97 5.72 -4.47 5.63
C PHE A 97 5.48 -5.65 6.58
N ASP A 98 4.90 -6.73 6.06
CA ASP A 98 4.56 -7.92 6.83
C ASP A 98 5.78 -8.57 7.49
N ALA A 99 6.88 -8.68 6.73
CA ALA A 99 8.13 -9.22 7.24
C ALA A 99 8.66 -8.43 8.46
N VAL A 100 8.57 -7.10 8.41
CA VAL A 100 9.02 -6.21 9.50
C VAL A 100 8.04 -6.26 10.67
N ALA A 101 6.74 -6.26 10.38
CA ALA A 101 5.69 -6.31 11.41
C ALA A 101 5.64 -7.66 12.13
N ALA A 102 6.11 -8.75 11.52
CA ALA A 102 6.16 -10.06 12.18
C ALA A 102 7.32 -10.21 13.18
N GLU A 103 8.27 -9.28 13.22
CA GLU A 103 9.40 -9.33 14.15
C GLU A 103 8.91 -9.21 15.61
N PRO A 104 9.38 -10.06 16.54
CA PRO A 104 9.07 -9.92 17.95
C PRO A 104 9.52 -8.56 18.48
N ALA A 105 8.66 -7.86 19.21
CA ALA A 105 9.07 -6.70 19.97
C ALA A 105 9.82 -7.19 21.23
N ASP A 106 11.08 -6.77 21.38
CA ASP A 106 11.91 -7.01 22.56
C ASP A 106 11.33 -6.36 23.84
#